data_AF-A0A2M8NME2-F1
#
_entry.id   AF-A0A2M8NME2-F1
#
_cell.length_a   1.000
_cell.length_b   1.000
_cell.length_c   1.000
_cell.angle_alpha   90.00
_cell.angle_beta   90.00
_cell.angle_gamma   90.00
#
_symmetry.space_group_name_H-M   'P 1'
#
loop_
_entity.id
_entity.type
_entity.pdbx_description
1 polymer ?
#
loop_
_entity_poly.entity_id
_entity_poly.type
_entity_poly.pdbx_seq_one_letter_code
_entity_poly.pdbx_strand_id
1 'polypeptide(L)' 'MSPAPDKIYTIGFCNLSEQHPFAISVRTGLEAAVAAHPNLRLISRDNDYNTDRAMANAREFADAKVDLGIIY' A
#
# COMPACT_ATOMS: atom_id res chain seq x y z
N MET A 1 -24.59 11.84 -7.67
CA MET A 1 -23.42 11.03 -8.08
C MET A 1 -22.27 12.00 -8.21
N SER A 2 -21.23 11.88 -7.39
CA SER A 2 -20.07 12.78 -7.47
C SER A 2 -19.28 12.49 -8.77
N PRO A 3 -18.69 13.50 -9.42
CA PRO A 3 -17.87 13.27 -10.61
C PRO A 3 -16.68 12.37 -10.29
N ALA A 4 -16.25 11.57 -11.28
CA ALA A 4 -15.04 10.77 -11.17
C ALA A 4 -13.82 11.70 -10.98
N PRO A 5 -12.83 11.32 -10.15
CA PRO A 5 -11.68 12.18 -9.90
C PRO A 5 -10.78 12.31 -11.14
N ASP A 6 -10.28 13.52 -11.39
CA ASP A 6 -9.43 13.84 -12.54
C ASP A 6 -8.07 13.10 -12.53
N LYS A 7 -7.64 12.64 -11.35
CA LYS A 7 -6.45 11.82 -11.17
C LYS A 7 -6.62 10.85 -10.01
N ILE A 8 -6.21 9.60 -10.24
CA ILE A 8 -6.08 8.58 -9.18
C ILE A 8 -4.61 8.51 -8.78
N TYR A 9 -4.31 8.73 -7.51
CA TYR A 9 -2.98 8.53 -6.94
C TYR A 9 -2.85 7.10 -6.42
N THR A 10 -1.79 6.41 -6.80
CA THR A 10 -1.52 5.05 -6.35
C THR A 10 -0.45 5.06 -5.27
N ILE A 11 -0.76 4.45 -4.12
CA ILE A 11 0.15 4.27 -3.00
C ILE A 11 0.58 2.80 -2.98
N GLY A 12 1.88 2.53 -2.91
CA GLY A 12 2.43 1.23 -2.56
C GLY A 12 2.74 1.18 -1.07
N PHE A 13 2.26 0.16 -0.36
CA PHE A 13 2.59 -0.09 1.04
C PHE A 13 3.11 -1.51 1.17
N CYS A 14 4.33 -1.68 1.68
CA CYS A 14 4.80 -2.99 2.10
C CYS A 14 4.89 -3.05 3.63
N ASN A 15 4.14 -3.99 4.18
CA ASN A 15 3.99 -4.22 5.61
C ASN A 15 5.13 -5.10 6.13
N LEU A 16 5.45 -4.97 7.42
CA LEU A 16 6.53 -5.73 8.06
C LEU A 16 6.22 -7.24 8.09
N SER A 17 5.02 -7.60 8.55
CA SER A 17 4.50 -8.98 8.61
C SER A 17 3.02 -8.97 8.98
N GLU A 18 2.18 -9.77 8.32
CA GLU A 18 0.77 -9.97 8.72
C GLU A 18 0.61 -10.88 9.96
N GLN A 19 1.70 -11.24 10.65
CA GLN A 19 1.66 -12.02 11.90
C GLN A 19 1.57 -11.12 13.14
N HIS A 20 1.80 -9.81 13.00
CA HIS A 20 1.78 -8.87 14.12
C HIS A 20 0.47 -8.06 14.17
N PRO A 21 -0.26 -8.06 15.31
CA PRO A 21 -1.52 -7.31 15.44
C PRO A 21 -1.40 -5.82 15.11
N PHE A 22 -0.26 -5.21 15.44
CA PHE A 22 0.04 -3.82 15.09
C PHE A 22 0.15 -3.63 13.56
N ALA A 23 0.90 -4.50 12.88
CA ALA A 23 1.08 -4.44 11.43
C ALA A 23 -0.25 -4.66 10.68
N ILE A 24 -1.10 -5.58 11.17
CA ILE A 24 -2.46 -5.77 10.64
C ILE A 24 -3.30 -4.50 10.84
N SER A 25 -3.19 -3.86 12.01
CA SER A 25 -3.91 -2.62 12.32
C SER A 25 -3.48 -1.46 11.41
N VAL A 26 -2.19 -1.36 11.09
CA VAL A 26 -1.66 -0.36 10.13
C VAL A 26 -2.23 -0.62 8.73
N ARG A 27 -2.16 -1.86 8.22
CA ARG A 27 -2.72 -2.21 6.90
C ARG A 27 -4.21 -1.88 6.81
N THR A 28 -4.99 -2.37 7.77
CA THR A 28 -6.45 -2.20 7.76
C THR A 28 -6.87 -0.73 7.90
N GLY A 29 -6.11 0.06 8.68
CA GLY A 29 -6.30 1.52 8.76
C GLY A 29 -6.05 2.23 7.42
N LEU A 30 -4.98 1.85 6.71
CA LEU A 30 -4.69 2.38 5.37
C LEU A 30 -5.77 1.99 4.35
N GLU A 31 -6.22 0.74 4.36
CA GLU A 31 -7.30 0.26 3.49
C GLU A 31 -8.60 1.05 3.73
N ALA A 32 -8.96 1.26 5.00
CA ALA A 32 -10.14 2.05 5.38
C ALA A 32 -10.01 3.52 4.94
N ALA A 33 -8.83 4.13 5.11
CA ALA A 33 -8.59 5.50 4.67
C ALA A 33 -8.71 5.62 3.15
N VAL A 34 -8.07 4.72 2.38
CA VAL A 34 -8.15 4.74 0.91
C VAL A 34 -9.58 4.51 0.42
N ALA A 35 -10.35 3.63 1.06
CA ALA A 35 -11.76 3.42 0.72
C ALA A 35 -12.62 4.69 0.88
N ALA A 36 -12.26 5.60 1.78
CA ALA A 36 -12.95 6.87 1.99
C ALA A 36 -12.56 7.95 0.95
N HIS A 37 -11.53 7.72 0.13
CA HIS A 37 -11.00 8.69 -0.83
C HIS A 37 -11.01 8.11 -2.26
N PRO A 38 -12.00 8.46 -3.10
CA PRO A 38 -12.16 7.85 -4.43
C PRO A 38 -11.00 8.13 -5.40
N ASN A 39 -10.17 9.11 -5.10
CA ASN A 39 -8.97 9.47 -5.87
C ASN A 39 -7.70 8.75 -5.40
N LEU A 40 -7.79 7.80 -4.45
CA LEU A 40 -6.68 7.01 -3.97
C LEU A 40 -6.84 5.54 -4.34
N ARG A 41 -5.70 4.88 -4.59
CA ARG A 41 -5.59 3.42 -4.75
C ARG A 41 -4.44 2.91 -3.90
N LEU A 42 -4.60 1.73 -3.30
CA LEU A 42 -3.57 1.07 -2.50
C LEU A 42 -3.13 -0.24 -3.15
N ILE A 43 -1.81 -0.42 -3.28
CA ILE A 43 -1.18 -1.72 -3.50
C ILE A 43 -0.55 -2.11 -2.17
N SER A 44 -1.15 -3.09 -1.49
CA SER A 44 -0.64 -3.60 -0.20
C SER A 44 0.15 -4.89 -0.44
N ARG A 45 1.31 -5.00 0.21
CA ARG A 45 2.16 -6.19 0.20
C ARG A 45 2.61 -6.53 1.61
N ASP A 46 2.88 -7.80 1.83
CA ASP A 46 3.48 -8.29 3.06
C ASP A 46 4.94 -8.67 2.79
N ASN A 47 5.86 -8.17 3.60
CA ASN A 47 7.27 -8.56 3.57
C ASN A 47 7.50 -9.87 4.31
N ASP A 48 6.64 -10.23 5.27
CA ASP A 48 6.72 -11.46 6.05
C ASP A 48 8.12 -11.68 6.68
N TYR A 49 8.72 -10.60 7.20
CA TYR A 49 10.10 -10.55 7.71
C TYR A 49 11.19 -11.06 6.75
N ASN A 50 10.90 -11.11 5.45
CA ASN A 50 11.82 -11.60 4.46
C ASN A 50 12.39 -10.42 3.65
N THR A 51 13.72 -10.23 3.74
CA THR A 51 14.41 -9.12 3.07
C THR A 51 14.31 -9.20 1.54
N ASP A 52 14.46 -10.38 0.94
CA ASP A 52 14.38 -10.54 -0.51
C ASP A 52 12.96 -10.22 -1.01
N ARG A 53 11.95 -10.63 -0.25
CA ARG A 53 10.55 -10.28 -0.51
C ARG A 53 10.30 -8.79 -0.36
N ALA A 54 10.86 -8.14 0.67
CA ALA A 54 10.77 -6.69 0.84
C ALA A 54 11.37 -5.93 -0.34
N MET A 55 12.53 -6.38 -0.83
CA MET A 55 13.18 -5.81 -2.02
C MET A 55 12.34 -6.04 -3.28
N ALA A 56 11.76 -7.23 -3.45
CA ALA A 56 10.86 -7.53 -4.58
C ALA A 56 9.59 -6.66 -4.55
N ASN A 57 8.99 -6.46 -3.36
CA ASN A 57 7.82 -5.60 -3.18
C ASN A 57 8.16 -4.13 -3.51
N ALA A 58 9.29 -3.62 -3.02
CA ALA A 58 9.75 -2.27 -3.34
C ALA A 58 10.01 -2.09 -4.84
N ARG A 59 10.55 -3.13 -5.49
CA ARG A 59 10.76 -3.14 -6.93
C ARG A 59 9.43 -3.10 -7.70
N GLU A 60 8.44 -3.88 -7.27
CA GLU A 60 7.08 -3.85 -7.84
C GLU A 60 6.52 -2.43 -7.81
N PHE A 61 6.68 -1.71 -6.70
CA PHE A 61 6.17 -0.34 -6.57
C PHE A 61 6.83 0.63 -7.55
N ALA A 62 8.15 0.50 -7.73
CA ALA A 62 8.89 1.30 -8.71
C ALA A 62 8.45 1.00 -10.15
N ASP A 63 8.33 -0.27 -10.51
CA ASP A 63 7.92 -0.70 -11.86
C ASP A 63 6.45 -0.32 -12.15
N ALA A 64 5.57 -0.38 -11.14
CA ALA A 64 4.19 0.07 -11.21
C ALA A 64 4.03 1.60 -11.22
N LYS A 65 5.13 2.35 -11.01
CA LYS A 65 5.16 3.82 -10.94
C LYS A 65 4.15 4.38 -9.94
N VAL A 66 4.14 3.84 -8.72
CA VAL A 66 3.31 4.40 -7.64
C VAL A 66 3.68 5.87 -7.39
N ASP A 67 2.71 6.69 -7.01
CA ASP A 67 2.93 8.09 -6.66
C ASP A 67 3.61 8.23 -5.27
N LEU A 68 3.48 7.21 -4.40
CA LEU A 68 4.11 7.13 -3.09
C LEU A 68 4.40 5.67 -2.71
N GLY A 69 5.58 5.40 -2.16
CA GLY A 69 5.92 4.12 -1.51
C GLY A 69 6.11 4.29 0.00
N ILE A 70 5.48 3.42 0.79
CA ILE A 70 5.64 3.31 2.25
C ILE A 70 6.30 1.95 2.53
N ILE A 71 7.51 1.97 3.09
CA ILE A 71 8.38 0.79 3.22
C ILE A 71 8.71 0.53 4.70
N TYR A 72 8.56 -0.72 5.15
CA TYR A 72 8.89 -1.19 6.51
C TYR A 72 9.76 -2.45 6.50
#